data_AF-K7VZ73-F1
#
_entry.id   AF-K7VZ73-F1
#
_cell.length_a   1.000
_cell.length_b   1.000
_cell.length_c   1.000
_cell.angle_alpha   90.00
_cell.angle_beta   90.00
_cell.angle_gamma   90.00
#
_symmetry.space_group_name_H-M   'P 1'
#
loop_
_entity.id
_entity.type
_entity.pdbx_description
1 polymer ?
#
loop_
_entity_poly.entity_id
_entity_poly.type
_entity_poly.pdbx_seq_one_letter_code
_entity_poly.pdbx_strand_id
1 'polypeptide(L)'
;MYKLQRIFSGFILLSVQVVSGIINSILDIKYFYQKRVALAKYQEILNWVKTQNLPLDTSEVLKLPNHLVNISHDGLVQVLHTSDDTYCVAIMIKYTPGATQRVEGIFTCDFPLTPRYLTKIPDICHRINILGEYQKPYKVAWAFTNLEVDKQYNDCLFAVHCHLN
;
A
#
# COMPACT_ATOMS: atom_id res chain seq x y z
N MET A 1 14.08 6.84 49.41
CA MET A 1 14.41 6.11 48.16
C MET A 1 13.25 6.06 47.16
N TYR A 2 12.00 5.77 47.56
CA TYR A 2 10.85 5.66 46.63
C TYR A 2 10.51 6.92 45.79
N LYS A 3 10.70 8.14 46.32
CA LYS A 3 10.40 9.38 45.58
C LYS A 3 11.36 9.63 44.40
N LEU A 4 12.65 9.36 44.57
CA LEU A 4 13.65 9.59 43.52
C LEU A 4 13.42 8.61 42.36
N GLN A 5 13.20 7.34 42.68
CA GLN A 5 12.96 6.28 41.70
C GLN A 5 11.72 6.58 40.83
N ARG A 6 10.64 7.08 41.44
CA ARG A 6 9.40 7.47 40.73
C ARG A 6 9.58 8.68 39.81
N ILE A 7 10.45 9.64 40.18
CA ILE A 7 10.79 10.79 39.35
C ILE A 7 11.63 10.35 38.13
N PHE A 8 12.65 9.51 38.34
CA PHE A 8 13.47 8.96 37.26
C PHE A 8 12.65 8.10 36.30
N SER A 9 11.73 7.26 36.80
CA SER A 9 10.80 6.49 35.96
C SER A 9 9.89 7.41 35.13
N GLY A 10 9.40 8.51 35.71
CA GLY A 10 8.59 9.50 34.98
C GLY A 10 9.36 10.19 33.85
N PHE A 11 10.61 10.58 34.09
CA PHE A 11 11.48 11.18 33.07
C PHE A 11 11.84 10.21 31.93
N ILE A 12 12.08 8.93 32.25
CA ILE A 12 12.33 7.90 31.23
C ILE A 12 11.07 7.72 30.37
N LEU A 13 9.88 7.64 31.00
CA LEU A 13 8.63 7.44 30.28
C LEU A 13 8.30 8.61 29.34
N LEU A 14 8.48 9.85 29.82
CA LEU A 14 8.34 11.06 29.00
C LEU A 14 9.34 11.07 27.84
N SER A 15 10.60 10.72 28.10
CA SER A 15 11.62 10.66 27.05
C SER A 15 11.26 9.64 25.96
N VAL A 16 10.78 8.46 26.36
CA VAL A 16 10.32 7.42 25.41
C VAL A 16 9.13 7.92 24.59
N GLN A 17 8.17 8.60 25.20
CA GLN A 17 7.02 9.17 24.49
C GLN A 17 7.44 10.24 23.48
N VAL A 18 8.34 11.14 23.86
CA VAL A 18 8.86 12.18 22.95
C VAL A 18 9.61 11.55 21.77
N VAL A 19 10.52 10.59 22.04
CA VAL A 19 11.25 9.89 20.98
C VAL A 19 10.31 9.13 20.05
N SER A 20 9.30 8.44 20.59
CA SER A 20 8.28 7.75 19.80
C SER A 20 7.48 8.73 18.93
N GLY A 21 7.09 9.89 19.45
CA GLY A 21 6.41 10.93 18.69
C GLY A 21 7.25 11.48 17.53
N ILE A 22 8.55 11.70 17.75
CA ILE A 22 9.48 12.15 16.70
C ILE A 22 9.61 11.07 15.62
N ILE A 23 9.81 9.81 15.99
CA ILE A 23 9.91 8.69 15.04
C ILE A 23 8.66 8.60 14.18
N ASN A 24 7.47 8.64 14.79
CA ASN A 24 6.20 8.58 14.06
C ASN A 24 6.06 9.75 13.09
N SER A 25 6.45 10.96 13.50
CA SER A 25 6.44 12.15 12.64
C SER A 25 7.35 11.99 11.42
N ILE A 26 8.55 11.44 11.61
CA ILE A 26 9.50 11.16 10.50
C ILE A 26 8.91 10.12 9.54
N LEU A 27 8.29 9.07 10.05
CA LEU A 27 7.63 8.04 9.24
C LEU A 27 6.47 8.61 8.42
N ASP A 28 5.67 9.50 9.00
CA ASP A 28 4.57 10.16 8.31
C ASP A 28 5.09 11.09 7.21
N ILE A 29 6.12 11.90 7.48
CA ILE A 29 6.76 12.75 6.46
C ILE A 29 7.30 11.90 5.30
N LYS A 30 7.97 10.78 5.61
CA LYS A 30 8.46 9.83 4.61
C LYS A 30 7.31 9.29 3.76
N TYR A 31 6.22 8.85 4.39
CA TYR A 31 5.02 8.37 3.70
C TYR A 31 4.44 9.42 2.76
N PHE A 32 4.29 10.67 3.21
CA PHE A 32 3.77 11.75 2.37
C PHE A 32 4.64 12.00 1.14
N TYR A 33 5.96 12.02 1.31
CA TYR A 33 6.90 12.17 0.21
C TYR A 33 6.78 11.00 -0.78
N GLN A 34 6.85 9.76 -0.29
CA GLN A 34 6.75 8.56 -1.12
C GLN A 34 5.42 8.48 -1.86
N LYS A 35 4.29 8.79 -1.20
CA LYS A 35 2.96 8.85 -1.81
C LYS A 35 2.92 9.86 -2.95
N ARG A 36 3.49 11.04 -2.76
CA ARG A 36 3.57 12.07 -3.81
C ARG A 36 4.39 11.59 -5.00
N VAL A 37 5.53 10.94 -4.77
CA VAL A 37 6.36 10.40 -5.85
C VAL A 37 5.64 9.25 -6.56
N ALA A 38 4.98 8.34 -5.83
CA ALA A 38 4.17 7.26 -6.39
C ALA A 38 3.09 7.81 -7.33
N LEU A 39 2.36 8.83 -6.90
CA LEU A 39 1.34 9.51 -7.72
C LEU A 39 1.92 10.19 -8.97
N ALA A 40 3.17 10.67 -8.93
CA ALA A 40 3.82 11.28 -10.08
C ALA A 40 4.41 10.24 -11.05
N LYS A 41 4.76 9.06 -10.55
CA LYS A 41 5.51 8.03 -11.29
C LYS A 41 4.71 6.76 -11.61
N TYR A 42 3.43 6.71 -11.25
CA TYR A 42 2.61 5.50 -11.43
C TYR A 42 2.58 5.00 -12.89
N GLN A 43 2.52 5.91 -13.87
CA GLN A 43 2.56 5.53 -15.29
C GLN A 43 3.90 4.90 -15.70
N GLU A 44 5.00 5.42 -15.16
CA GLU A 44 6.34 4.87 -15.41
C GLU A 44 6.46 3.46 -14.83
N ILE A 45 5.91 3.24 -13.63
CA ILE A 45 5.84 1.92 -12.99
C ILE A 45 4.98 0.96 -13.81
N LEU A 46 3.78 1.39 -14.23
CA LEU A 46 2.89 0.59 -15.08
C LEU A 46 3.56 0.19 -16.40
N ASN A 47 4.21 1.13 -17.08
CA ASN A 47 4.92 0.86 -18.33
C ASN A 47 6.05 -0.16 -18.13
N TRP A 48 6.83 -0.02 -17.05
CA TRP A 48 7.87 -0.99 -16.71
C TRP A 48 7.32 -2.36 -16.32
N VAL A 49 6.17 -2.41 -15.64
CA VAL A 49 5.48 -3.65 -15.30
C VAL A 49 5.05 -4.39 -16.58
N LYS A 50 4.51 -3.68 -17.56
CA LYS A 50 4.11 -4.27 -18.85
C LYS A 50 5.29 -4.93 -19.57
N THR A 51 6.50 -4.40 -19.45
CA THR A 51 7.69 -5.02 -20.05
C THR A 51 8.08 -6.34 -19.40
N GLN A 52 7.54 -6.67 -18.22
CA GLN A 52 7.80 -7.96 -17.56
C GLN A 52 7.01 -9.12 -18.18
N ASN A 53 6.01 -8.83 -19.05
CA ASN A 53 5.21 -9.83 -19.77
C ASN A 53 4.64 -10.93 -18.86
N LEU A 54 3.98 -10.52 -17.77
CA LEU A 54 3.31 -11.46 -16.86
C LEU A 54 2.23 -12.25 -17.61
N PRO A 55 2.09 -13.57 -17.36
CA PRO A 55 1.00 -14.34 -17.94
C PRO A 55 -0.38 -13.81 -17.52
N LEU A 56 -1.39 -14.05 -18.33
CA LEU A 56 -2.77 -13.66 -18.03
C LEU A 56 -3.26 -14.32 -16.72
N ASP A 57 -4.05 -13.58 -15.95
CA ASP A 57 -4.61 -13.98 -14.66
C ASP A 57 -3.55 -14.47 -13.65
N THR A 58 -2.43 -13.72 -13.56
CA THR A 58 -1.36 -14.00 -12.60
C THR A 58 -1.02 -12.79 -11.75
N SER A 59 -0.57 -13.06 -10.52
CA SER A 59 -0.05 -12.03 -9.62
C SER A 59 1.36 -12.35 -9.16
N GLU A 60 2.19 -11.31 -9.04
CA GLU A 60 3.60 -11.43 -8.66
C GLU A 60 4.07 -10.22 -7.86
N VAL A 61 5.18 -10.39 -7.13
CA VAL A 61 5.91 -9.28 -6.50
C VAL A 61 7.14 -8.99 -7.32
N LEU A 62 7.24 -7.76 -7.81
CA LEU A 62 8.35 -7.34 -8.65
C LEU A 62 9.20 -6.28 -7.93
N LYS A 63 10.52 -6.37 -8.08
CA LYS A 63 11.45 -5.38 -7.55
C LYS A 63 11.54 -4.20 -8.51
N LEU A 64 11.24 -3.00 -8.01
CA LEU A 64 11.30 -1.77 -8.78
C LEU A 64 12.73 -1.49 -9.30
N PRO A 65 12.86 -0.82 -10.47
CA PRO A 65 14.13 -0.27 -10.93
C PRO A 65 14.80 0.62 -9.89
N ASN A 66 16.13 0.72 -9.91
CA ASN A 66 16.92 1.44 -8.90
C ASN A 66 16.45 2.89 -8.66
N HIS A 67 15.99 3.60 -9.70
CA HIS A 67 15.51 4.97 -9.58
C HIS A 67 14.07 5.10 -9.04
N LEU A 68 13.33 3.98 -8.96
CA LEU A 68 11.96 3.89 -8.44
C LEU A 68 11.89 3.14 -7.10
N VAL A 69 12.96 2.45 -6.68
CA VAL A 69 13.00 1.58 -5.49
C VAL A 69 12.59 2.29 -4.18
N ASN A 70 12.79 3.61 -4.09
CA ASN A 70 12.44 4.36 -2.88
C ASN A 70 10.96 4.77 -2.80
N ILE A 71 10.14 4.40 -3.78
CA ILE A 71 8.71 4.74 -3.82
C ILE A 71 7.88 3.85 -2.90
N SER A 72 8.18 2.55 -2.82
CA SER A 72 7.51 1.62 -1.91
C SER A 72 8.32 1.39 -0.63
N HIS A 73 7.73 0.68 0.33
CA HIS A 73 8.37 0.38 1.62
C HIS A 73 9.69 -0.39 1.44
N ASP A 74 9.65 -1.44 0.62
CA ASP A 74 10.75 -2.41 0.43
C ASP A 74 11.37 -2.37 -0.97
N GLY A 75 11.00 -1.38 -1.80
CA GLY A 75 11.38 -1.36 -3.21
C GLY A 75 10.68 -2.41 -4.07
N LEU A 76 9.59 -2.97 -3.55
CA LEU A 76 8.76 -3.96 -4.21
C LEU A 76 7.40 -3.36 -4.61
N VAL A 77 6.78 -3.93 -5.63
CA VAL A 77 5.38 -3.67 -6.00
C VAL A 77 4.67 -4.99 -6.19
N GLN A 78 3.41 -5.05 -5.78
CA GLN A 78 2.55 -6.18 -6.12
C GLN A 78 1.89 -5.87 -7.46
N VAL A 79 1.88 -6.85 -8.34
CA VAL A 79 1.41 -6.70 -9.71
C VAL A 79 0.41 -7.80 -10.03
N LEU A 80 -0.63 -7.45 -10.77
CA LEU A 80 -1.66 -8.33 -11.26
C LEU A 80 -1.86 -8.08 -12.75
N HIS A 81 -1.74 -9.13 -13.55
CA HIS A 81 -2.27 -9.15 -14.91
C HIS A 81 -3.62 -9.86 -14.86
N THR A 82 -4.72 -9.10 -14.95
CA THR A 82 -6.08 -9.64 -14.79
C THR A 82 -6.49 -10.53 -15.97
N SER A 83 -7.55 -11.30 -15.81
CA SER A 83 -8.17 -12.06 -16.91
C SER A 83 -8.73 -11.20 -18.05
N ASP A 84 -8.94 -9.89 -17.85
CA ASP A 84 -9.38 -8.95 -18.89
C ASP A 84 -8.23 -8.22 -19.59
N ASP A 85 -7.00 -8.75 -19.55
CA ASP A 85 -5.81 -8.14 -20.18
C ASP A 85 -5.49 -6.72 -19.65
N THR A 86 -5.82 -6.47 -18.37
CA THR A 86 -5.50 -5.24 -17.65
C THR A 86 -4.35 -5.47 -16.67
N TYR A 87 -3.40 -4.53 -16.63
CA TYR A 87 -2.31 -4.53 -15.67
C TYR A 87 -2.66 -3.62 -14.49
N CYS A 88 -2.70 -4.19 -13.30
CA CYS A 88 -2.89 -3.47 -12.05
C CYS A 88 -1.66 -3.60 -11.15
N VAL A 89 -1.33 -2.52 -10.46
CA VAL A 89 -0.17 -2.40 -9.58
C VAL A 89 -0.62 -1.83 -8.24
N ALA A 90 -0.25 -2.51 -7.17
CA ALA A 90 -0.35 -2.00 -5.82
C ALA A 90 1.06 -1.63 -5.31
N ILE A 91 1.21 -0.37 -4.92
CA ILE A 91 2.43 0.23 -4.40
C ILE A 91 2.21 0.45 -2.90
N MET A 92 2.70 -0.46 -2.08
CA MET A 92 2.59 -0.38 -0.62
C MET A 92 3.71 0.50 -0.05
N ILE A 93 3.34 1.51 0.74
CA ILE A 93 4.26 2.57 1.16
C ILE A 93 4.46 2.53 2.68
N LYS A 94 3.38 2.43 3.44
CA LYS A 94 3.40 2.45 4.90
C LYS A 94 2.80 1.17 5.46
N TYR A 95 3.58 0.53 6.33
CA TYR A 95 3.14 -0.60 7.14
C TYR A 95 3.03 -0.10 8.57
N THR A 96 1.83 -0.14 9.13
CA THR A 96 1.59 0.22 10.52
C THR A 96 1.57 -1.07 11.35
N PRO A 97 2.62 -1.35 12.15
CA PRO A 97 2.66 -2.52 13.01
C PRO A 97 1.67 -2.37 14.17
N GLY A 98 1.03 -3.47 14.57
CA GLY A 98 0.04 -3.49 15.64
C GLY A 98 -0.77 -4.78 15.65
N ALA A 99 -1.79 -4.85 16.51
CA ALA A 99 -2.72 -6.00 16.58
C ALA A 99 -3.51 -6.21 15.27
N THR A 100 -3.71 -5.14 14.50
CA THR A 100 -4.23 -5.16 13.13
C THR A 100 -3.20 -4.47 12.24
N GLN A 101 -2.44 -5.24 11.46
CA GLN A 101 -1.47 -4.66 10.55
C GLN A 101 -2.21 -3.91 9.45
N ARG A 102 -1.97 -2.60 9.33
CA ARG A 102 -2.56 -1.78 8.26
C ARG A 102 -1.48 -1.45 7.25
N VAL A 103 -1.77 -1.71 5.98
CA VAL A 103 -0.89 -1.33 4.87
C VAL A 103 -1.57 -0.23 4.08
N GLU A 104 -0.86 0.86 3.83
CA GLU A 104 -1.34 2.02 3.09
C GLU A 104 -0.46 2.26 1.86
N GLY A 105 -1.11 2.65 0.75
CA GLY A 105 -0.41 2.76 -0.53
C GLY A 105 -1.23 3.40 -1.64
N ILE A 106 -0.77 3.17 -2.86
CA ILE A 106 -1.43 3.57 -4.10
C ILE A 106 -1.77 2.31 -4.90
N PHE A 107 -2.98 2.26 -5.42
CA PHE A 107 -3.43 1.25 -6.36
C PHE A 107 -3.69 1.90 -7.71
N THR A 108 -3.21 1.28 -8.78
CA THR A 108 -3.42 1.79 -10.13
C THR A 108 -3.58 0.68 -11.16
N CYS A 109 -4.33 0.94 -12.23
CA CYS A 109 -4.40 0.07 -13.41
C CYS A 109 -4.10 0.87 -14.68
N ASP A 110 -3.76 0.17 -15.76
CA ASP A 110 -3.53 0.79 -17.06
C ASP A 110 -4.82 1.12 -17.83
N PHE A 111 -5.95 0.52 -17.44
CA PHE A 111 -7.29 0.86 -17.89
C PHE A 111 -8.21 1.25 -16.72
N PRO A 112 -9.29 2.04 -16.98
CA PRO A 112 -10.28 2.38 -15.97
C PRO A 112 -10.82 1.14 -15.28
N LEU A 113 -10.84 1.17 -13.95
CA LEU A 113 -11.29 0.03 -13.17
C LEU A 113 -12.78 -0.20 -13.41
N THR A 114 -13.15 -1.41 -13.82
CA THR A 114 -14.54 -1.73 -14.11
C THR A 114 -15.39 -1.66 -12.83
N PRO A 115 -16.65 -1.16 -12.91
CA PRO A 115 -17.51 -1.02 -11.74
C PRO A 115 -17.75 -2.33 -10.96
N ARG A 116 -17.62 -3.49 -11.62
CA ARG A 116 -17.76 -4.80 -10.97
C ARG A 116 -16.69 -5.07 -9.90
N TYR A 117 -15.52 -4.44 -10.02
CA TYR A 117 -14.45 -4.55 -9.03
C TYR A 117 -14.60 -3.53 -7.89
N LEU A 118 -15.51 -2.58 -8.04
CA LEU A 118 -15.81 -1.54 -7.05
C LEU A 118 -17.05 -1.92 -6.26
N THR A 119 -16.84 -2.43 -5.05
CA THR A 119 -17.95 -2.62 -4.11
C THR A 119 -18.22 -1.30 -3.40
N LYS A 120 -19.31 -0.63 -3.77
CA LYS A 120 -19.79 0.55 -3.07
C LYS A 120 -20.68 0.12 -1.92
N ILE A 121 -20.18 0.22 -0.70
CA ILE A 121 -20.99 0.08 0.50
C ILE A 121 -21.44 1.49 0.90
N PRO A 122 -22.75 1.82 0.82
CA PRO A 122 -23.25 3.12 1.24
C PRO A 122 -22.73 3.48 2.63
N ASP A 123 -22.26 4.72 2.78
CA ASP A 123 -21.84 5.32 4.05
C ASP A 123 -20.66 4.65 4.79
N ILE A 124 -19.97 3.68 4.17
CA ILE A 124 -18.90 2.91 4.83
C ILE A 124 -17.59 2.97 4.04
N CYS A 125 -17.54 2.42 2.83
CA CYS A 125 -16.27 2.21 2.12
C CYS A 125 -16.51 1.93 0.63
N HIS A 126 -15.69 2.52 -0.23
CA HIS A 126 -15.50 2.03 -1.59
C HIS A 126 -14.38 0.99 -1.55
N ARG A 127 -14.68 -0.27 -1.83
CA ARG A 127 -13.69 -1.34 -1.83
C ARG A 127 -13.34 -1.75 -3.25
N ILE A 128 -12.06 -1.96 -3.50
CA ILE A 128 -11.55 -2.62 -4.71
C ILE A 128 -11.35 -4.10 -4.38
N ASN A 129 -12.02 -4.95 -5.15
CA ASN A 129 -11.90 -6.39 -5.05
C ASN A 129 -11.85 -7.00 -6.45
N ILE A 130 -10.64 -7.35 -6.91
CA ILE A 130 -10.45 -8.00 -8.20
C ILE A 130 -10.42 -9.51 -7.94
N LEU A 131 -11.41 -10.24 -8.43
CA LEU A 131 -11.44 -11.70 -8.28
C LEU A 131 -10.94 -12.36 -9.55
N GLY A 132 -10.16 -13.43 -9.41
CA GLY A 132 -9.58 -14.19 -10.53
C GLY A 132 -8.90 -15.47 -10.07
N GLU A 133 -8.45 -16.29 -11.02
CA GLU A 133 -7.76 -17.55 -10.73
C GLU A 133 -6.38 -17.30 -10.12
N TYR A 134 -5.81 -16.12 -10.32
CA TYR A 134 -4.57 -15.67 -9.67
C TYR A 134 -4.60 -15.80 -8.13
N GLN A 135 -5.77 -15.96 -7.51
CA GLN A 135 -5.90 -16.16 -6.07
C GLN A 135 -5.50 -17.56 -5.59
N LYS A 136 -5.35 -18.53 -6.49
CA LYS A 136 -4.93 -19.90 -6.18
C LYS A 136 -3.86 -20.33 -7.20
N PRO A 137 -2.57 -20.48 -6.88
CA PRO A 137 -1.90 -20.52 -5.58
C PRO A 137 -0.93 -19.34 -5.31
N TYR A 138 -1.17 -18.16 -5.89
CA TYR A 138 -0.16 -17.10 -5.96
C TYR A 138 -0.05 -16.21 -4.71
N LYS A 139 1.17 -15.72 -4.46
CA LYS A 139 1.66 -15.23 -3.15
C LYS A 139 1.09 -13.89 -2.67
N VAL A 140 0.43 -13.10 -3.52
CA VAL A 140 0.03 -11.70 -3.19
C VAL A 140 -1.41 -11.35 -3.52
N ALA A 141 -2.31 -12.34 -3.50
CA ALA A 141 -3.74 -12.13 -3.69
C ALA A 141 -4.34 -11.07 -2.75
N TRP A 142 -3.79 -10.95 -1.54
CA TRP A 142 -4.20 -9.96 -0.54
C TRP A 142 -4.04 -8.51 -1.03
N ALA A 143 -3.12 -8.24 -1.95
CA ALA A 143 -2.84 -6.89 -2.45
C ALA A 143 -3.87 -6.40 -3.49
N PHE A 144 -4.79 -7.27 -3.90
CA PHE A 144 -5.79 -7.02 -4.94
C PHE A 144 -7.22 -7.36 -4.48
N THR A 145 -7.36 -7.74 -3.22
CA THR A 145 -8.62 -8.09 -2.57
C THR A 145 -8.80 -7.26 -1.31
N ASN A 146 -10.03 -6.83 -1.03
CA ASN A 146 -10.37 -6.05 0.16
C ASN A 146 -9.53 -4.77 0.34
N LEU A 147 -9.16 -4.11 -0.76
CA LEU A 147 -8.52 -2.80 -0.72
C LEU A 147 -9.59 -1.75 -0.44
N GLU A 148 -9.47 -1.02 0.66
CA GLU A 148 -10.35 0.10 0.98
C GLU A 148 -9.82 1.38 0.34
N VAL A 149 -10.68 2.12 -0.37
CA VAL A 149 -10.31 3.35 -1.09
C VAL A 149 -10.44 4.54 -0.16
N ASP A 150 -9.31 5.14 0.21
CA ASP A 150 -9.25 6.41 0.94
C ASP A 150 -9.55 7.60 0.02
N LYS A 151 -9.08 7.54 -1.23
CA LYS A 151 -9.26 8.61 -2.22
C LYS A 151 -9.15 8.09 -3.65
N GLN A 152 -10.11 8.43 -4.49
CA GLN A 152 -10.02 8.25 -5.94
C GLN A 152 -9.44 9.53 -6.57
N TYR A 153 -8.35 9.40 -7.33
CA TYR A 153 -7.77 10.52 -8.09
C TYR A 153 -8.32 10.58 -9.52
N ASN A 154 -8.54 9.41 -10.11
CA ASN A 154 -9.23 9.20 -11.38
C ASN A 154 -9.69 7.72 -11.45
N ASP A 155 -10.24 7.27 -12.56
CA ASP A 155 -10.78 5.91 -12.71
C ASP A 155 -9.72 4.81 -12.75
N CYS A 156 -8.43 5.17 -12.80
CA CYS A 156 -7.30 4.26 -12.86
C CYS A 156 -6.36 4.38 -11.65
N LEU A 157 -6.60 5.30 -10.70
CA LEU A 157 -5.64 5.68 -9.67
C LEU A 157 -6.33 6.02 -8.34
N PHE A 158 -5.94 5.28 -7.32
CA PHE A 158 -6.59 5.29 -6.01
C PHE A 158 -5.53 5.30 -4.89
N ALA A 159 -5.74 6.11 -3.85
CA ALA A 159 -5.12 5.85 -2.56
C ALA A 159 -5.94 4.79 -1.84
N VAL A 160 -5.26 3.76 -1.34
CA VAL A 160 -5.89 2.62 -0.71
C VAL A 160 -5.20 2.23 0.58
N HIS A 161 -5.93 1.49 1.41
CA HIS A 161 -5.36 0.72 2.49
C HIS A 161 -5.98 -0.68 2.58
N CYS A 162 -5.29 -1.60 3.23
CA CYS A 162 -5.84 -2.89 3.61
C CYS A 162 -5.41 -3.28 5.02
N HIS A 163 -6.22 -4.15 5.63
CA HIS A 163 -5.90 -4.79 6.90
C HIS A 163 -5.35 -6.18 6.62
N LEU A 164 -4.14 -6.45 7.11
CA LEU A 164 -3.57 -7.79 7.18
C LEU A 164 -3.97 -8.38 8.53
N ASN A 165 -4.74 -9.48 8.48
CA ASN A 165 -5.11 -10.28 9.65
C ASN A 165 -4.04 -11.33 9.95
#